data_AF-A0A6A5HH26-F1
#
_entry.id   AF-A0A6A5HH26-F1
#
_cell.length_a   1.000
_cell.length_b   1.000
_cell.length_c   1.000
_cell.angle_alpha   90.00
_cell.angle_beta   90.00
_cell.angle_gamma   90.00
#
_symmetry.space_group_name_H-M   'P 1'
#
loop_
_entity.id
_entity.type
_entity.pdbx_description
1 polymer ?
#
loop_
_entity_poly.entity_id
_entity_poly.type
_entity_poly.pdbx_seq_one_letter_code
_entity_poly.pdbx_strand_id
1 'polypeptide(L)'
;MEQLLTTERNIQSKIRDKEGNMGFWQEMDGQIKVFIARKRVRENHGRVLRLQLARIKEEQKKEIQSATQNRPVEAAPPVKRIKSEEDEEEDEDDEKLSKKVRRKIDVQSLDDPELDEQEKERKWRALTEDQLEDVTLELYRIGCYSPPYNSFDDTMPGIEVIDSQVDIENLTLRRNRNRGDIPSGSTAATSSTAPDSRMLAIARQGMEGDESMFSVEEQLETQKHLWSDKYRPRKPTYLNRVQTGFDWNKYNQTHYDQDNPPPKIVQGYKFNIFYPDLLDATKTPTFIVTPCDDVDFAVIRFKSGPPYEDIAFKVVNREWETLHKNGYKCQFQNGVFQLWFMFKKYRYRR
;
A
#
# COMPACT_ATOMS: atom_id res chain seq x y z
N MET A 1 -10.18 35.83 8.47
CA MET A 1 -9.88 36.26 7.09
C MET A 1 -9.53 37.75 7.01
N GLU A 2 -10.21 38.57 7.81
CA GLU A 2 -10.14 40.04 7.85
C GLU A 2 -8.73 40.65 7.95
N GLN A 3 -7.90 40.18 8.88
CA GLN A 3 -6.52 40.69 9.04
C GLN A 3 -5.69 40.57 7.75
N LEU A 4 -5.82 39.46 7.01
CA LEU A 4 -5.07 39.25 5.76
C LEU A 4 -5.56 40.16 4.62
N LEU A 5 -6.86 40.46 4.58
CA LEU A 5 -7.44 41.38 3.61
C LEU A 5 -7.06 42.83 3.91
N THR A 6 -6.95 43.19 5.19
CA THR A 6 -6.46 44.50 5.62
C THR A 6 -4.98 44.67 5.26
N THR A 7 -4.14 43.65 5.48
CA THR A 7 -2.74 43.69 5.05
C THR A 7 -2.59 43.76 3.54
N GLU A 8 -3.43 43.04 2.78
CA GLU A 8 -3.47 43.11 1.31
C GLU A 8 -3.76 44.54 0.83
N ARG A 9 -4.80 45.19 1.38
CA ARG A 9 -5.13 46.58 1.02
C ARG A 9 -4.01 47.56 1.36
N ASN A 10 -3.39 47.40 2.53
CA ASN A 10 -2.29 48.26 2.95
C ASN A 10 -1.09 48.13 2.00
N ILE A 11 -0.76 46.91 1.58
CA ILE A 11 0.36 46.65 0.66
C ILE A 11 0.03 47.16 -0.74
N GLN A 12 -1.21 46.97 -1.22
CA GLN A 12 -1.64 47.52 -2.50
C GLN A 12 -1.63 49.06 -2.52
N SER A 13 -1.95 49.74 -1.40
CA SER A 13 -1.78 51.19 -1.31
C SER A 13 -0.30 51.57 -1.40
N LYS A 14 0.58 50.90 -0.68
CA LYS A 14 2.03 51.17 -0.72
C LYS A 14 2.65 50.95 -2.10
N ILE A 15 2.17 49.94 -2.84
CA ILE A 15 2.56 49.72 -4.25
C ILE A 15 2.06 50.86 -5.14
N ARG A 16 0.83 51.33 -4.95
CA ARG A 16 0.23 52.44 -5.72
C ARG A 16 0.94 53.76 -5.46
N ASP A 17 1.28 54.03 -4.21
CA ASP A 17 1.92 55.27 -3.76
C ASP A 17 3.44 55.28 -4.02
N LYS A 18 3.98 54.18 -4.60
CA LYS A 18 5.39 53.96 -4.95
C LYS A 18 6.36 54.21 -3.78
N GLU A 19 5.94 53.86 -2.57
CA GLU A 19 6.67 54.19 -1.35
C GLU A 19 7.65 53.07 -0.97
N GLY A 20 8.96 53.35 -1.06
CA GLY A 20 10.03 52.43 -0.69
C GLY A 20 10.41 51.41 -1.79
N ASN A 21 10.90 50.24 -1.39
CA ASN A 21 11.38 49.22 -2.33
C ASN A 21 10.20 48.49 -3.01
N MET A 22 9.95 48.83 -4.27
CA MET A 22 8.87 48.26 -5.08
C MET A 22 8.95 46.74 -5.24
N GLY A 23 10.16 46.18 -5.36
CA GLY A 23 10.34 44.72 -5.52
C GLY A 23 9.90 43.96 -4.27
N PHE A 24 10.21 44.49 -3.09
CA PHE A 24 9.78 43.91 -1.81
C PHE A 24 8.26 43.90 -1.67
N TRP A 25 7.59 45.01 -2.02
CA TRP A 25 6.13 45.08 -1.92
C TRP A 25 5.42 44.17 -2.93
N GLN A 26 5.95 44.02 -4.14
CA GLN A 26 5.41 43.10 -5.15
C GLN A 26 5.56 41.63 -4.71
N GLU A 27 6.70 41.26 -4.14
CA GLU A 27 6.90 39.91 -3.60
C GLU A 27 5.94 39.64 -2.44
N MET A 28 5.78 40.60 -1.53
CA MET A 28 4.88 40.48 -0.38
C MET A 28 3.39 40.39 -0.79
N ASP A 29 2.96 41.13 -1.83
CA ASP A 29 1.61 41.00 -2.41
C ASP A 29 1.36 39.60 -2.96
N GLY A 30 2.35 39.03 -3.66
CA GLY A 30 2.30 37.64 -4.12
C GLY A 30 2.15 36.64 -2.98
N GLN A 31 2.95 36.77 -1.92
CA GLN A 31 2.88 35.89 -0.75
C GLN A 31 1.53 36.00 -0.01
N ILE A 32 1.00 37.20 0.19
CA ILE A 32 -0.27 37.42 0.89
C ILE A 32 -1.45 36.85 0.12
N LYS A 33 -1.48 36.97 -1.21
CA LYS A 33 -2.51 36.34 -2.05
C LYS A 33 -2.53 34.82 -1.89
N VAL A 34 -1.36 34.19 -1.78
CA VAL A 34 -1.26 32.75 -1.50
C VAL A 34 -1.81 32.41 -0.11
N PHE A 35 -1.49 33.20 0.92
CA PHE A 35 -2.03 32.99 2.26
C PHE A 35 -3.56 33.16 2.32
N ILE A 36 -4.10 34.15 1.61
CA ILE A 36 -5.55 34.36 1.49
C ILE A 36 -6.21 33.17 0.81
N ALA A 37 -5.66 32.69 -0.31
CA ALA A 37 -6.18 31.53 -1.04
C ALA A 37 -6.19 30.27 -0.16
N ARG A 38 -5.08 29.97 0.53
CA ARG A 38 -4.98 28.83 1.47
C ARG A 38 -6.01 28.93 2.61
N LYS A 39 -6.21 30.12 3.17
CA LYS A 39 -7.19 30.35 4.23
C LYS A 39 -8.62 30.16 3.73
N ARG A 40 -8.96 30.64 2.53
CA ARG A 40 -10.27 30.42 1.88
C ARG A 40 -10.56 28.94 1.66
N VAL A 41 -9.59 28.18 1.16
CA VAL A 41 -9.74 26.73 0.95
C VAL A 41 -10.01 26.03 2.28
N ARG A 42 -9.26 26.35 3.34
CA ARG A 42 -9.45 25.78 4.68
C ARG A 42 -10.83 26.11 5.27
N GLU A 43 -11.28 27.36 5.15
CA GLU A 43 -12.60 27.78 5.64
C GLU A 43 -13.73 27.11 4.86
N ASN A 44 -13.61 26.99 3.53
CA ASN A 44 -14.61 26.33 2.70
C ASN A 44 -14.67 24.82 2.97
N HIS A 45 -13.51 24.17 3.14
CA HIS A 45 -13.44 22.77 3.55
C HIS A 45 -14.12 22.55 4.92
N GLY A 46 -13.83 23.40 5.91
CA GLY A 46 -14.48 23.34 7.22
C GLY A 46 -15.99 23.60 7.18
N ARG A 47 -16.47 24.38 6.19
CA ARG A 47 -17.91 24.58 5.95
C ARG A 47 -18.55 23.33 5.35
N VAL A 48 -17.90 22.70 4.36
CA VAL A 48 -18.37 21.45 3.74
C VAL A 48 -18.47 20.33 4.77
N LEU A 49 -17.46 20.15 5.61
CA LEU A 49 -17.47 19.14 6.67
C LEU A 49 -18.63 19.35 7.66
N ARG A 50 -18.91 20.59 8.05
CA ARG A 50 -20.05 20.90 8.93
C ARG A 50 -21.40 20.57 8.29
N LEU A 51 -21.56 20.85 6.99
CA LEU A 51 -22.77 20.50 6.25
C LEU A 51 -22.94 18.98 6.12
N GLN A 52 -21.85 18.25 5.85
CA GLN A 52 -21.86 16.79 5.82
C GLN A 52 -22.22 16.19 7.19
N LEU A 53 -21.61 16.69 8.26
CA LEU A 53 -21.95 16.26 9.64
C LEU A 53 -23.40 16.55 10.00
N ALA A 54 -23.94 17.70 9.61
CA ALA A 54 -25.35 18.03 9.85
C ALA A 54 -26.29 17.07 9.10
N ARG A 55 -25.95 16.73 7.84
CA ARG A 55 -26.71 15.77 7.04
C ARG A 55 -26.70 14.37 7.68
N ILE A 56 -25.52 13.89 8.09
CA ILE A 56 -25.38 12.59 8.77
C ILE A 56 -26.19 12.56 10.06
N LYS A 57 -26.13 13.63 10.87
CA LYS A 57 -26.94 13.72 12.10
C LYS A 57 -28.44 13.72 11.82
N GLU A 58 -28.88 14.37 10.75
CA GLU A 58 -30.30 14.36 10.35
C GLU A 58 -30.74 12.97 9.89
N GLU A 59 -29.90 12.28 9.13
CA GLU A 59 -30.13 10.91 8.65
C GLU A 59 -30.21 9.92 9.82
N GLN A 60 -29.25 9.97 10.74
CA GLN A 60 -29.28 9.19 11.99
C GLN A 60 -30.51 9.50 12.84
N LYS A 61 -30.91 10.78 12.93
CA LYS A 61 -32.13 11.16 13.67
C LYS A 61 -33.39 10.60 13.01
N LYS A 62 -33.47 10.59 11.67
CA LYS A 62 -34.59 9.99 10.92
C LYS A 62 -34.62 8.48 11.11
N GLU A 63 -33.46 7.82 11.11
CA GLU A 63 -33.32 6.39 11.35
C GLU A 63 -33.74 6.00 12.79
N ILE A 64 -33.34 6.79 13.79
CA ILE A 64 -33.81 6.58 15.17
C ILE A 64 -35.32 6.82 15.28
N GLN A 65 -35.86 7.84 14.60
CA GLN A 65 -37.30 8.13 14.62
C GLN A 65 -38.13 7.06 13.91
N SER A 66 -37.68 6.53 12.77
CA SER A 66 -38.35 5.42 12.08
C SER A 66 -38.24 4.12 12.88
N ALA A 67 -37.10 3.87 13.53
CA ALA A 67 -36.94 2.76 14.46
C ALA A 67 -37.85 2.88 15.69
N THR A 68 -38.14 4.10 16.15
CA THR A 68 -39.05 4.35 17.28
C THR A 68 -40.52 4.25 16.87
N GLN A 69 -40.89 4.63 15.64
CA GLN A 69 -42.26 4.52 15.13
C GLN A 69 -42.69 3.08 14.83
N ASN A 70 -41.74 2.17 14.56
CA ASN A 70 -42.01 0.76 14.25
C ASN A 70 -41.98 -0.16 15.49
N ARG A 71 -41.96 0.40 16.72
CA ARG A 71 -42.05 -0.37 17.96
C ARG A 71 -43.45 -0.23 18.58
N PRO A 72 -44.19 -1.33 18.84
CA PRO A 72 -45.46 -1.25 19.56
C PRO A 72 -45.21 -0.70 20.97
N VAL A 73 -46.13 0.16 21.42
CA VAL A 73 -46.11 0.83 22.71
C VAL A 73 -46.25 -0.20 23.84
N GLU A 74 -45.15 -0.54 24.50
CA GLU A 74 -45.18 -0.89 25.92
C GLU A 74 -44.49 0.22 26.70
N ALA A 75 -45.26 0.77 27.64
CA ALA A 75 -44.91 1.92 28.44
C ALA A 75 -43.66 1.64 29.29
N ALA A 76 -42.58 2.38 29.03
CA ALA A 76 -41.43 2.43 29.92
C ALA A 76 -41.78 3.21 31.21
N PRO A 77 -41.34 2.76 32.40
CA PRO A 77 -41.49 3.49 33.65
C PRO A 77 -40.53 4.71 33.70
N PRO A 78 -40.77 5.68 34.59
CA PRO A 78 -40.12 6.99 34.50
C PRO A 78 -38.66 6.95 34.98
N VAL A 79 -37.80 7.59 34.20
CA VAL A 79 -36.38 7.82 34.49
C VAL A 79 -36.24 8.76 35.70
N LYS A 80 -35.72 8.25 36.82
CA LYS A 80 -35.24 9.09 37.93
C LYS A 80 -33.88 9.67 37.57
N ARG A 81 -33.77 11.00 37.65
CA ARG A 81 -32.52 11.76 37.58
C ARG A 81 -31.58 11.31 38.69
N ILE A 82 -30.39 10.82 38.33
CA ILE A 82 -29.34 10.54 39.31
C ILE A 82 -28.48 11.79 39.48
N LYS A 83 -28.55 12.33 40.70
CA LYS A 83 -27.58 13.25 41.28
C LYS A 83 -26.45 12.39 41.85
N SER A 84 -25.23 12.89 41.72
CA SER A 84 -24.01 12.41 42.36
C SER A 84 -24.20 12.14 43.86
N GLU A 85 -23.75 10.98 44.34
CA GLU A 85 -22.85 10.78 45.50
C GLU A 85 -22.67 9.27 45.77
N GLU A 86 -21.53 8.97 46.39
CA GLU A 86 -20.93 7.67 46.69
C GLU A 86 -21.81 6.82 47.63
N ASP A 87 -21.86 5.50 47.39
CA ASP A 87 -21.55 4.44 48.38
C ASP A 87 -22.07 3.07 47.91
N GLU A 88 -21.29 2.06 48.30
CA GLU A 88 -21.28 0.64 47.96
C GLU A 88 -22.60 -0.09 48.27
N GLU A 89 -23.26 -0.71 47.28
CA GLU A 89 -23.98 -2.00 47.42
C GLU A 89 -24.00 -2.71 46.04
N GLU A 90 -23.30 -3.85 45.92
CA GLU A 90 -23.34 -4.75 44.76
C GLU A 90 -24.60 -5.63 44.85
N ASP A 91 -25.66 -5.25 44.15
CA ASP A 91 -26.93 -5.98 44.15
C ASP A 91 -27.00 -7.06 43.06
N GLU A 92 -27.42 -8.26 43.48
CA GLU A 92 -27.57 -9.55 42.80
C GLU A 92 -28.48 -9.58 41.54
N ASP A 93 -28.86 -8.41 40.99
CA ASP A 93 -29.87 -8.28 39.94
C ASP A 93 -29.31 -8.39 38.50
N ASP A 94 -28.02 -8.11 38.29
CA ASP A 94 -27.37 -8.22 36.97
C ASP A 94 -27.18 -9.69 36.50
N GLU A 95 -27.05 -10.63 37.44
CA GLU A 95 -26.91 -12.05 37.11
C GLU A 95 -28.23 -12.68 36.64
N LYS A 96 -29.38 -12.16 37.11
CA LYS A 96 -30.71 -12.61 36.67
C LYS A 96 -31.08 -12.07 35.29
N LEU A 97 -30.65 -10.86 34.94
CA LEU A 97 -30.90 -10.27 33.62
C LEU A 97 -30.09 -11.01 32.54
N SER A 98 -28.80 -11.29 32.80
CA SER A 98 -27.93 -12.05 31.89
C SER A 98 -28.37 -13.52 31.71
N LYS A 99 -28.85 -14.19 32.77
CA LYS A 99 -29.43 -15.55 32.66
C LYS A 99 -30.73 -15.60 31.85
N LYS A 100 -31.50 -14.51 31.78
CA LYS A 100 -32.77 -14.48 31.03
C LYS A 100 -32.59 -14.22 29.53
N VAL A 101 -31.48 -13.61 29.13
CA VAL A 101 -31.09 -13.39 27.72
C VAL A 101 -30.47 -14.64 27.08
N ARG A 102 -29.90 -15.55 27.89
CA ARG A 102 -29.33 -16.84 27.47
C ARG A 102 -30.36 -17.96 27.26
N ARG A 103 -31.58 -17.65 26.77
CA ARG A 103 -32.45 -18.71 26.26
C ARG A 103 -31.86 -19.18 24.94
N LYS A 104 -31.32 -20.39 24.91
CA LYS A 104 -30.85 -21.02 23.68
C LYS A 104 -31.96 -20.97 22.64
N ILE A 105 -31.68 -20.31 21.52
CA ILE A 105 -32.58 -20.28 20.38
C ILE A 105 -32.42 -21.59 19.64
N ASP A 106 -33.53 -22.27 19.38
CA ASP A 106 -33.52 -23.50 18.61
C ASP A 106 -33.31 -23.16 17.13
N VAL A 107 -32.21 -23.66 16.57
CA VAL A 107 -31.83 -23.48 15.17
C VAL A 107 -32.93 -23.95 14.21
N GLN A 108 -33.69 -24.98 14.59
CA GLN A 108 -34.80 -25.50 13.77
C GLN A 108 -35.97 -24.53 13.67
N SER A 109 -36.14 -23.63 14.65
CA SER A 109 -37.21 -22.62 14.64
C SER A 109 -36.91 -21.39 13.76
N LEU A 110 -35.64 -21.20 13.40
CA LEU A 110 -35.16 -20.11 12.55
C LEU A 110 -35.27 -20.45 11.06
N ASP A 111 -35.15 -21.73 10.72
CA ASP A 111 -35.15 -22.21 9.33
C ASP A 111 -36.25 -23.26 9.08
N ASP A 112 -37.37 -23.12 9.79
CA ASP A 112 -38.55 -23.98 9.64
C ASP A 112 -39.05 -23.96 8.18
N PRO A 113 -39.24 -25.11 7.52
CA PRO A 113 -39.73 -25.20 6.14
C PRO A 113 -41.14 -24.63 5.94
N GLU A 114 -41.91 -24.40 7.00
CA GLU A 114 -43.25 -23.78 6.91
C GLU A 114 -43.22 -22.23 6.89
N LEU A 115 -42.07 -21.60 7.18
CA LEU A 115 -41.92 -20.13 7.17
C LEU A 115 -41.58 -19.60 5.78
N ASP A 116 -42.14 -18.45 5.44
CA ASP A 116 -41.74 -17.73 4.23
C ASP A 116 -40.34 -17.10 4.37
N GLU A 117 -39.71 -16.76 3.23
CA GLU A 117 -38.33 -16.24 3.19
C GLU A 117 -38.18 -14.91 3.96
N GLN A 118 -39.25 -14.10 4.03
CA GLN A 118 -39.28 -12.81 4.73
C GLN A 118 -39.44 -12.97 6.25
N GLU A 119 -40.12 -14.02 6.70
CA GLU A 119 -40.26 -14.44 8.09
C GLU A 119 -38.96 -15.01 8.63
N LYS A 120 -38.29 -15.84 7.84
CA LYS A 120 -36.93 -16.31 8.15
C LYS A 120 -36.00 -15.13 8.30
N GLU A 121 -35.94 -14.22 7.32
CA GLU A 121 -35.08 -13.04 7.36
C GLU A 121 -35.36 -12.14 8.59
N ARG A 122 -36.63 -11.95 8.97
CA ARG A 122 -36.99 -11.21 10.19
C ARG A 122 -36.51 -11.89 11.46
N LYS A 123 -36.63 -13.21 11.57
CA LYS A 123 -36.15 -13.95 12.74
C LYS A 123 -34.63 -13.87 12.86
N TRP A 124 -33.92 -14.02 11.75
CA TRP A 124 -32.46 -13.85 11.68
C TRP A 124 -32.01 -12.43 12.07
N ARG A 125 -32.71 -11.39 11.63
CA ARG A 125 -32.40 -10.00 12.01
C ARG A 125 -32.79 -9.64 13.45
N ALA A 126 -33.70 -10.38 14.06
CA ALA A 126 -34.14 -10.14 15.44
C ALA A 126 -33.18 -10.71 16.50
N LEU A 127 -32.19 -11.50 16.08
CA LEU A 127 -31.16 -12.04 16.98
C LEU A 127 -30.20 -10.95 17.48
N THR A 128 -29.83 -11.05 18.75
CA THR A 128 -28.71 -10.28 19.31
C THR A 128 -27.37 -10.88 18.88
N GLU A 129 -26.29 -10.11 18.98
CA GLU A 129 -24.94 -10.52 18.55
C GLU A 129 -24.51 -11.84 19.22
N ASP A 130 -24.63 -11.93 20.55
CA ASP A 130 -24.34 -13.16 21.32
C ASP A 130 -25.18 -14.36 20.87
N GLN A 131 -26.46 -14.14 20.55
CA GLN A 131 -27.37 -15.20 20.11
C GLN A 131 -27.05 -15.68 18.70
N LEU A 132 -26.56 -14.79 17.83
CA LEU A 132 -26.13 -15.12 16.48
C LEU A 132 -24.87 -15.97 16.49
N GLU A 133 -23.92 -15.67 17.38
CA GLU A 133 -22.72 -16.49 17.57
C GLU A 133 -23.07 -17.92 18.02
N ASP A 134 -23.96 -18.08 19.00
CA ASP A 134 -24.40 -19.40 19.48
C ASP A 134 -25.10 -20.22 18.39
N VAL A 135 -26.02 -19.60 17.64
CA VAL A 135 -26.76 -20.25 16.55
C VAL A 135 -25.85 -20.63 15.38
N THR A 136 -24.90 -19.78 15.01
CA THR A 136 -23.95 -20.07 13.93
C THR A 136 -22.98 -21.19 14.30
N LEU A 137 -22.57 -21.28 15.57
CA LEU A 137 -21.78 -22.40 16.08
C LEU A 137 -22.56 -23.72 16.07
N GLU A 138 -23.86 -23.71 16.39
CA GLU A 138 -24.69 -24.91 16.29
C GLU A 138 -24.94 -25.31 14.83
N LEU A 139 -25.24 -24.38 13.93
CA LEU A 139 -25.32 -24.65 12.49
C LEU A 139 -24.02 -25.24 11.94
N TYR A 140 -22.87 -24.73 12.39
CA TYR A 140 -21.57 -25.27 12.03
C TYR A 140 -21.41 -26.74 12.49
N ARG A 141 -21.85 -27.06 13.72
CA ARG A 141 -21.82 -28.43 14.26
C ARG A 141 -22.75 -29.37 13.50
N ILE A 142 -23.90 -28.89 13.02
CA ILE A 142 -24.87 -29.68 12.25
C ILE A 142 -24.38 -29.91 10.82
N GLY A 143 -23.89 -28.85 10.16
CA GLY A 143 -23.53 -28.87 8.73
C GLY A 143 -22.14 -29.44 8.42
N CYS A 144 -21.31 -29.72 9.42
CA CYS A 144 -19.98 -30.34 9.28
C CYS A 144 -19.07 -29.76 8.16
N TYR A 145 -19.26 -28.48 7.84
CA TYR A 145 -18.49 -27.77 6.79
C TYR A 145 -18.64 -28.33 5.36
N SER A 146 -19.72 -29.05 5.03
CA SER A 146 -20.01 -29.46 3.65
C SER A 146 -21.18 -28.64 3.09
N PRO A 147 -20.98 -27.84 2.03
CA PRO A 147 -22.08 -27.23 1.28
C PRO A 147 -23.10 -28.31 0.87
N PRO A 148 -24.42 -28.03 0.93
CA PRO A 148 -25.41 -28.96 0.39
C PRO A 148 -25.19 -29.15 -1.11
N TYR A 149 -25.38 -30.37 -1.60
CA TYR A 149 -25.32 -30.66 -3.02
C TYR A 149 -26.59 -30.10 -3.68
N ASN A 150 -26.43 -29.07 -4.52
CA ASN A 150 -27.53 -28.54 -5.31
C ASN A 150 -27.81 -29.44 -6.52
N SER A 151 -29.06 -29.44 -6.99
CA SER A 151 -29.43 -30.14 -8.24
C SER A 151 -28.88 -29.39 -9.46
N PHE A 152 -28.76 -30.09 -10.59
CA PHE A 152 -28.39 -29.47 -11.87
C PHE A 152 -29.35 -28.34 -12.27
N ASP A 153 -30.63 -28.46 -11.90
CA ASP A 153 -31.69 -27.49 -12.23
C ASP A 153 -31.65 -26.22 -11.34
N ASP A 154 -30.93 -26.25 -10.22
CA ASP A 154 -30.78 -25.10 -9.31
C ASP A 154 -29.62 -24.17 -9.72
N THR A 155 -28.95 -24.48 -10.84
CA THR A 155 -27.84 -23.67 -11.34
C THR A 155 -28.35 -22.45 -12.09
N MET A 156 -27.70 -21.30 -11.88
CA MET A 156 -28.06 -20.06 -12.57
C MET A 156 -27.95 -20.27 -14.10
N PRO A 157 -28.94 -19.83 -14.91
CA PRO A 157 -28.90 -20.00 -16.35
C PRO A 157 -27.60 -19.45 -16.96
N GLY A 158 -26.86 -20.31 -17.68
CA GLY A 158 -25.59 -19.97 -18.32
C GLY A 158 -24.33 -20.47 -17.61
N ILE A 159 -24.45 -21.11 -16.44
CA ILE A 159 -23.35 -21.86 -15.82
C ILE A 159 -23.27 -23.24 -16.47
N GLU A 160 -22.17 -23.52 -17.15
CA GLU A 160 -21.89 -24.85 -17.70
C GLU A 160 -21.46 -25.78 -16.57
N VAL A 161 -22.30 -26.78 -16.25
CA VAL A 161 -21.95 -27.81 -15.27
C VAL A 161 -21.09 -28.86 -15.95
N ILE A 162 -19.82 -28.92 -15.55
CA ILE A 162 -18.83 -29.82 -16.14
C ILE A 162 -18.68 -31.03 -15.21
N ASP A 163 -18.63 -32.23 -15.79
CA ASP A 163 -18.35 -33.44 -15.02
C ASP A 163 -16.93 -33.41 -14.43
N SER A 164 -16.77 -34.00 -13.25
CA SER A 164 -15.50 -34.01 -12.52
C SER A 164 -14.33 -34.58 -13.34
N GLN A 165 -14.57 -35.58 -14.17
CA GLN A 165 -13.52 -36.22 -14.99
C GLN A 165 -13.11 -35.29 -16.13
N VAL A 166 -14.09 -34.63 -16.76
CA VAL A 166 -13.85 -33.67 -17.84
C VAL A 166 -13.11 -32.43 -17.33
N ASP A 167 -13.40 -31.95 -16.13
CA ASP A 167 -12.65 -30.84 -15.51
C ASP A 167 -11.20 -31.23 -15.23
N ILE A 168 -10.96 -32.43 -14.70
CA ILE A 168 -9.61 -32.96 -14.47
C ILE A 168 -8.85 -33.12 -15.80
N GLU A 169 -9.49 -33.61 -16.85
CA GLU A 169 -8.91 -33.71 -18.20
C GLU A 169 -8.56 -32.33 -18.77
N ASN A 170 -9.47 -31.36 -18.68
CA ASN A 170 -9.21 -29.98 -19.11
C ASN A 170 -8.04 -29.34 -18.33
N LEU A 171 -7.98 -29.59 -17.02
CA LEU A 171 -6.92 -29.11 -16.14
C LEU A 171 -5.57 -29.78 -16.48
N THR A 172 -5.56 -31.08 -16.73
CA THR A 172 -4.35 -31.81 -17.13
C THR A 172 -3.88 -31.43 -18.53
N LEU A 173 -4.79 -31.20 -19.48
CA LEU A 173 -4.47 -30.67 -20.80
C LEU A 173 -3.86 -29.27 -20.72
N ARG A 174 -4.44 -28.36 -19.92
CA ARG A 174 -3.88 -27.02 -19.67
C ARG A 174 -2.50 -27.12 -19.01
N ARG A 175 -2.34 -28.00 -18.02
CA ARG A 175 -1.06 -28.25 -17.35
C ARG A 175 -0.02 -28.84 -18.30
N ASN A 176 -0.40 -29.77 -19.17
CA ASN A 176 0.48 -30.38 -20.17
C ASN A 176 0.84 -29.40 -21.28
N ARG A 177 -0.07 -28.53 -21.70
CA ARG A 177 0.21 -27.45 -22.64
C ARG A 177 1.19 -26.43 -22.05
N ASN A 178 1.06 -26.12 -20.76
CA ASN A 178 2.03 -25.29 -20.04
C ASN A 178 3.36 -26.01 -19.74
N ARG A 179 3.36 -27.35 -19.63
CA ARG A 179 4.59 -28.17 -19.47
C ARG A 179 5.27 -28.47 -20.81
N GLY A 180 4.55 -28.46 -21.92
CA GLY A 180 5.09 -28.62 -23.28
C GLY A 180 5.99 -27.46 -23.72
N ASP A 181 5.92 -26.33 -23.00
CA ASP A 181 6.84 -25.19 -23.11
C ASP A 181 8.10 -25.33 -22.23
N ILE A 182 8.33 -26.51 -21.63
CA ILE A 182 9.58 -26.83 -20.93
C ILE A 182 10.40 -27.78 -21.80
N PRO A 183 11.48 -27.31 -22.46
CA PRO A 183 12.35 -28.19 -23.22
C PRO A 183 13.15 -29.07 -22.27
N SER A 184 12.91 -30.39 -22.34
CA SER A 184 13.80 -31.39 -21.76
C SER A 184 14.98 -31.56 -22.72
N GLY A 185 16.10 -30.92 -22.40
CA GLY A 185 17.32 -31.00 -23.19
C GLY A 185 18.25 -29.84 -22.90
N SER A 186 19.20 -30.06 -21.99
CA SER A 186 20.40 -29.26 -21.73
C SER A 186 20.84 -28.34 -22.88
N THR A 187 20.61 -27.04 -22.71
CA THR A 187 21.34 -25.83 -23.18
C THR A 187 20.35 -24.71 -23.44
N ALA A 188 20.58 -23.53 -22.83
CA ALA A 188 19.82 -22.29 -23.02
C ALA A 188 18.35 -22.27 -22.55
N ALA A 189 18.14 -22.14 -21.23
CA ALA A 189 16.88 -21.63 -20.69
C ALA A 189 16.77 -20.11 -20.94
N THR A 190 16.18 -19.71 -22.09
CA THR A 190 15.88 -18.30 -22.39
C THR A 190 14.62 -18.16 -23.25
N SER A 191 13.43 -18.21 -22.65
CA SER A 191 12.16 -17.62 -23.15
C SER A 191 10.97 -18.24 -22.40
N SER A 192 10.46 -17.66 -21.32
CA SER A 192 9.25 -16.82 -21.39
C SER A 192 9.08 -15.89 -20.17
N THR A 193 10.17 -15.63 -19.44
CA THR A 193 10.28 -14.57 -18.41
C THR A 193 11.49 -13.66 -18.70
N ALA A 194 11.98 -13.70 -19.93
CA ALA A 194 13.05 -12.81 -20.35
C ALA A 194 12.48 -11.37 -20.41
N PRO A 195 13.07 -10.39 -19.72
CA PRO A 195 12.93 -9.00 -20.15
C PRO A 195 13.22 -8.97 -21.64
N ASP A 196 12.49 -8.15 -22.41
CA ASP A 196 12.73 -7.92 -23.83
C ASP A 196 14.24 -8.02 -24.08
N SER A 197 14.69 -9.04 -24.81
CA SER A 197 16.13 -9.35 -24.96
C SER A 197 16.90 -8.11 -25.45
N ARG A 198 16.18 -7.21 -26.12
CA ARG A 198 16.55 -5.84 -26.48
C ARG A 198 16.88 -4.93 -25.28
N MET A 199 16.07 -4.88 -24.24
CA MET A 199 16.31 -4.07 -23.03
C MET A 199 17.52 -4.56 -22.24
N LEU A 200 17.66 -5.88 -22.08
CA LEU A 200 18.85 -6.47 -21.47
C LEU A 200 20.09 -6.24 -22.33
N ALA A 201 19.99 -6.34 -23.65
CA ALA A 201 21.08 -6.07 -24.58
C ALA A 201 21.52 -4.59 -24.54
N ILE A 202 20.57 -3.64 -24.50
CA ILE A 202 20.88 -2.21 -24.35
C ILE A 202 21.57 -1.94 -23.01
N ALA A 203 21.12 -2.58 -21.94
CA ALA A 203 21.77 -2.45 -20.63
C ALA A 203 23.16 -3.12 -20.62
N ARG A 204 23.34 -4.24 -21.35
CA ARG A 204 24.65 -4.92 -21.56
C ARG A 204 25.62 -4.15 -22.45
N GLN A 205 25.12 -3.33 -23.35
CA GLN A 205 25.91 -2.50 -24.26
C GLN A 205 26.55 -1.34 -23.47
N GLY A 206 27.75 -1.58 -22.94
CA GLY A 206 28.48 -0.65 -22.09
C GLY A 206 29.18 -1.29 -20.88
N MET A 207 29.37 -2.63 -20.87
CA MET A 207 30.27 -3.26 -19.89
C MET A 207 31.70 -2.79 -20.13
N GLU A 208 32.19 -1.90 -19.26
CA GLU A 208 33.63 -1.73 -19.04
C GLU A 208 34.17 -2.88 -18.19
N GLY A 209 35.45 -3.24 -18.38
CA GLY A 209 36.06 -4.45 -17.79
C GLY A 209 36.09 -4.50 -16.26
N ASP A 210 35.80 -3.40 -15.55
CA ASP A 210 35.80 -3.31 -14.09
C ASP A 210 34.39 -3.36 -13.45
N GLU A 211 33.35 -3.62 -14.24
CA GLU A 211 31.98 -3.77 -13.77
C GLU A 211 31.59 -5.24 -13.57
N SER A 212 31.12 -5.58 -12.36
CA SER A 212 30.61 -6.92 -12.03
C SER A 212 29.09 -6.89 -11.81
N MET A 213 28.37 -7.96 -12.19
CA MET A 213 26.94 -8.08 -11.87
C MET A 213 26.75 -8.26 -10.36
N PHE A 214 25.75 -7.59 -9.81
CA PHE A 214 25.40 -7.65 -8.39
C PHE A 214 23.93 -8.02 -8.22
N SER A 215 23.64 -9.02 -7.39
CA SER A 215 22.28 -9.55 -7.23
C SER A 215 21.95 -9.91 -5.78
N VAL A 216 22.58 -9.24 -4.81
CA VAL A 216 22.28 -9.46 -3.39
C VAL A 216 21.09 -8.58 -3.01
N GLU A 217 19.88 -9.12 -3.16
CA GLU A 217 18.64 -8.54 -2.63
C GLU A 217 18.61 -8.65 -1.11
N GLU A 218 18.10 -7.62 -0.46
CA GLU A 218 17.76 -7.65 0.95
C GLU A 218 16.29 -8.06 1.12
N GLN A 219 16.02 -9.00 2.03
CA GLN A 219 14.66 -9.48 2.28
C GLN A 219 13.86 -8.38 2.99
N LEU A 220 12.99 -7.70 2.24
CA LEU A 220 12.00 -6.80 2.79
C LEU A 220 10.83 -7.60 3.38
N GLU A 221 10.28 -7.09 4.48
CA GLU A 221 9.08 -7.65 5.09
C GLU A 221 7.89 -7.58 4.12
N THR A 222 7.16 -8.70 3.97
CA THR A 222 6.07 -8.86 3.01
C THR A 222 4.99 -7.80 3.23
N GLN A 223 4.94 -6.80 2.36
CA GLN A 223 3.97 -5.72 2.44
C GLN A 223 2.61 -6.21 1.92
N LYS A 224 1.60 -6.30 2.79
CA LYS A 224 0.20 -6.54 2.37
C LYS A 224 -0.33 -5.28 1.71
N HIS A 225 -0.38 -5.30 0.38
CA HIS A 225 -0.86 -4.16 -0.39
C HIS A 225 -2.36 -4.25 -0.65
N LEU A 226 -3.11 -3.15 -0.42
CA LEU A 226 -4.56 -3.07 -0.66
C LEU A 226 -4.98 -3.40 -2.11
N TRP A 227 -4.04 -3.39 -3.05
CA TRP A 227 -4.28 -3.71 -4.46
C TRP A 227 -4.02 -5.17 -4.84
N SER A 228 -3.50 -6.01 -3.92
CA SER A 228 -3.12 -7.39 -4.20
C SER A 228 -4.28 -8.27 -4.69
N ASP A 229 -5.51 -7.92 -4.34
CA ASP A 229 -6.72 -8.60 -4.82
C ASP A 229 -7.04 -8.30 -6.29
N LYS A 230 -6.64 -7.11 -6.79
CA LYS A 230 -6.93 -6.69 -8.16
C LYS A 230 -5.82 -7.06 -9.14
N TYR A 231 -4.58 -7.07 -8.67
CA TYR A 231 -3.42 -7.37 -9.48
C TYR A 231 -2.48 -8.29 -8.71
N ARG A 232 -1.99 -9.34 -9.37
CA ARG A 232 -0.98 -10.23 -8.77
C ARG A 232 0.31 -9.43 -8.51
N PRO A 233 0.77 -9.32 -7.26
CA PRO A 233 2.05 -8.69 -6.96
C PRO A 233 3.20 -9.36 -7.70
N ARG A 234 4.11 -8.55 -8.27
CA ARG A 234 5.28 -9.02 -9.01
C ARG A 234 6.53 -8.29 -8.53
N LYS A 235 7.65 -9.00 -8.48
CA LYS A 235 8.95 -8.36 -8.32
C LYS A 235 9.42 -7.79 -9.66
N PRO A 236 9.93 -6.55 -9.71
CA PRO A 236 10.52 -6.01 -10.92
C PRO A 236 11.81 -6.75 -11.28
N THR A 237 12.06 -6.93 -12.57
CA THR A 237 13.33 -7.46 -13.05
C THR A 237 14.39 -6.36 -13.00
N TYR A 238 15.64 -6.68 -12.70
CA TYR A 238 16.72 -5.70 -12.64
C TYR A 238 18.03 -6.27 -13.18
N LEU A 239 18.92 -5.36 -13.60
CA LEU A 239 20.29 -5.64 -13.98
C LEU A 239 21.20 -4.65 -13.26
N ASN A 240 21.62 -5.04 -12.05
CA ASN A 240 22.47 -4.20 -11.21
C ASN A 240 23.94 -4.56 -11.45
N ARG A 241 24.79 -3.54 -11.44
CA ARG A 241 26.24 -3.67 -11.51
C ARG A 241 26.91 -2.93 -10.38
N VAL A 242 28.00 -3.51 -9.91
CA VAL A 242 28.92 -2.90 -8.97
C VAL A 242 30.19 -2.57 -9.72
N GLN A 243 30.57 -1.29 -9.66
CA GLN A 243 31.84 -0.83 -10.18
C GLN A 243 32.87 -0.99 -9.08
N THR A 244 33.80 -1.91 -9.30
CA THR A 244 34.92 -2.14 -8.38
C THR A 244 36.18 -1.54 -8.97
N GLY A 245 37.12 -1.11 -8.14
CA GLY A 245 38.40 -0.63 -8.64
C GLY A 245 39.41 -0.43 -7.53
N PHE A 246 40.62 -0.12 -7.93
CA PHE A 246 41.74 0.10 -7.02
C PHE A 246 41.76 1.54 -6.51
N ASP A 247 42.05 1.73 -5.23
CA ASP A 247 42.29 3.05 -4.67
C ASP A 247 43.79 3.24 -4.41
N TRP A 248 44.46 3.96 -5.30
CA TRP A 248 45.90 4.24 -5.18
C TRP A 248 46.16 5.43 -4.26
N ASN A 249 45.77 5.30 -2.99
CA ASN A 249 46.10 6.28 -1.97
C ASN A 249 47.60 6.22 -1.59
N LYS A 250 48.09 7.22 -0.84
CA LYS A 250 49.53 7.31 -0.47
C LYS A 250 50.03 6.08 0.31
N TYR A 251 49.16 5.43 1.08
CA TYR A 251 49.48 4.22 1.84
C TYR A 251 49.57 2.99 0.92
N ASN A 252 48.60 2.84 0.01
CA ASN A 252 48.56 1.74 -0.94
C ASN A 252 49.71 1.83 -1.94
N GLN A 253 50.11 3.04 -2.36
CA GLN A 253 51.28 3.27 -3.20
C GLN A 253 52.61 2.79 -2.59
N THR A 254 52.70 2.61 -1.26
CA THR A 254 53.95 2.14 -0.62
C THR A 254 53.93 0.64 -0.28
N HIS A 255 52.79 -0.04 -0.43
CA HIS A 255 52.62 -1.45 -0.04
C HIS A 255 52.17 -2.35 -1.20
N TYR A 256 51.69 -1.75 -2.29
CA TYR A 256 51.18 -2.46 -3.45
C TYR A 256 51.84 -1.91 -4.71
N ASP A 257 52.06 -2.79 -5.67
CA ASP A 257 52.71 -2.50 -6.96
C ASP A 257 51.78 -2.92 -8.11
N GLN A 258 52.18 -2.65 -9.35
CA GLN A 258 51.37 -3.00 -10.52
C GLN A 258 51.11 -4.52 -10.64
N ASP A 259 52.08 -5.34 -10.23
CA ASP A 259 51.97 -6.81 -10.25
C ASP A 259 51.22 -7.38 -9.03
N ASN A 260 51.14 -6.61 -7.95
CA ASN A 260 50.39 -6.94 -6.73
C ASN A 260 49.50 -5.76 -6.34
N PRO A 261 48.42 -5.49 -7.10
CA PRO A 261 47.56 -4.35 -6.85
C PRO A 261 46.83 -4.46 -5.52
N PRO A 262 46.40 -3.33 -4.92
CA PRO A 262 45.64 -3.35 -3.67
C PRO A 262 44.30 -4.09 -3.85
N PRO A 263 43.65 -4.52 -2.76
CA PRO A 263 42.31 -5.09 -2.84
C PRO A 263 41.33 -4.14 -3.54
N LYS A 264 40.48 -4.68 -4.43
CA LYS A 264 39.45 -3.89 -5.11
C LYS A 264 38.43 -3.39 -4.09
N ILE A 265 38.11 -2.10 -4.15
CA ILE A 265 37.05 -1.48 -3.36
C ILE A 265 35.86 -1.14 -4.26
N VAL A 266 34.68 -1.03 -3.67
CA VAL A 266 33.49 -0.56 -4.40
C VAL A 266 33.62 0.94 -4.64
N GLN A 267 33.60 1.34 -5.91
CA GLN A 267 33.68 2.73 -6.33
C GLN A 267 32.31 3.32 -6.66
N GLY A 268 31.32 2.49 -6.98
CA GLY A 268 29.97 2.94 -7.29
C GLY A 268 29.03 1.80 -7.66
N TYR A 269 27.77 2.15 -7.89
CA TYR A 269 26.70 1.23 -8.26
C TYR A 269 25.96 1.74 -9.49
N LYS A 270 25.54 0.81 -10.35
CA LYS A 270 24.67 1.06 -11.50
C LYS A 270 23.45 0.15 -11.40
N PHE A 271 22.34 0.73 -10.94
CA PHE A 271 21.05 0.05 -10.88
C PHE A 271 20.28 0.30 -12.18
N ASN A 272 19.80 -0.77 -12.79
CA ASN A 272 18.86 -0.71 -13.91
C ASN A 272 17.68 -1.61 -13.57
N ILE A 273 16.55 -1.01 -13.22
CA ILE A 273 15.36 -1.71 -12.77
C ILE A 273 14.29 -1.55 -13.84
N PHE A 274 13.69 -2.65 -14.26
CA PHE A 274 12.74 -2.71 -15.34
C PHE A 274 11.31 -2.90 -14.79
N TYR A 275 10.43 -2.00 -15.21
CA TYR A 275 9.02 -1.88 -14.89
C TYR A 275 8.18 -1.79 -16.19
N PRO A 276 8.18 -2.83 -17.05
CA PRO A 276 7.44 -2.81 -18.32
C PRO A 276 5.92 -2.65 -18.14
N ASP A 277 5.37 -3.29 -17.11
CA ASP A 277 3.91 -3.35 -16.85
C ASP A 277 3.44 -2.33 -15.79
N LEU A 278 4.09 -1.16 -15.68
CA LEU A 278 3.69 -0.17 -14.67
C LEU A 278 2.31 0.42 -15.04
N LEU A 279 1.32 0.24 -14.17
CA LEU A 279 -0.07 0.66 -14.43
C LEU A 279 -0.19 2.17 -14.68
N ASP A 280 0.58 2.96 -13.93
CA ASP A 280 0.60 4.41 -14.04
C ASP A 280 2.01 4.88 -14.43
N ALA A 281 2.25 4.99 -15.73
CA ALA A 281 3.52 5.47 -16.28
C ALA A 281 3.84 6.93 -15.89
N THR A 282 2.87 7.69 -15.37
CA THR A 282 3.11 9.08 -14.90
C THR A 282 3.77 9.11 -13.52
N LYS A 283 3.59 8.05 -12.72
CA LYS A 283 4.22 7.92 -11.41
C LYS A 283 5.57 7.26 -11.56
N THR A 284 6.62 8.05 -11.35
CA THR A 284 7.99 7.57 -11.42
C THR A 284 8.35 6.74 -10.17
N PRO A 285 9.11 5.65 -10.33
CA PRO A 285 9.69 4.93 -9.20
C PRO A 285 10.58 5.86 -8.36
N THR A 286 10.53 5.69 -7.05
CA THR A 286 11.31 6.49 -6.08
C THR A 286 12.25 5.58 -5.31
N PHE A 287 13.31 6.13 -4.73
CA PHE A 287 14.23 5.37 -3.90
C PHE A 287 14.49 6.07 -2.58
N ILE A 288 14.77 5.29 -1.55
CA ILE A 288 15.11 5.76 -0.21
C ILE A 288 16.33 4.98 0.26
N VAL A 289 17.31 5.67 0.83
CA VAL A 289 18.47 5.05 1.46
C VAL A 289 18.29 5.11 2.97
N THR A 290 18.41 3.96 3.63
CA THR A 290 18.31 3.84 5.09
C THR A 290 19.59 3.20 5.61
N PRO A 291 20.27 3.79 6.62
CA PRO A 291 21.44 3.16 7.21
C PRO A 291 21.06 1.80 7.81
N CYS A 292 21.94 0.81 7.67
CA CYS A 292 21.78 -0.52 8.26
C CYS A 292 22.37 -0.53 9.69
N ASP A 293 22.24 -1.65 10.40
CA ASP A 293 22.88 -1.86 11.71
C ASP A 293 24.41 -1.72 11.60
N ASP A 294 24.98 -2.14 10.46
CA ASP A 294 26.38 -1.92 10.12
C ASP A 294 26.60 -0.49 9.60
N VAL A 295 27.46 0.29 10.27
CA VAL A 295 27.74 1.70 9.89
C VAL A 295 28.31 1.84 8.46
N ASP A 296 29.05 0.83 8.01
CA ASP A 296 29.69 0.80 6.69
C ASP A 296 28.70 0.48 5.55
N PHE A 297 27.48 0.03 5.86
CA PHE A 297 26.48 -0.37 4.88
C PHE A 297 25.14 0.37 5.07
N ALA A 298 24.43 0.53 3.96
CA ALA A 298 23.11 1.12 3.92
C ALA A 298 22.22 0.30 2.99
N VAL A 299 20.92 0.38 3.20
CA VAL A 299 19.91 -0.31 2.42
C VAL A 299 19.27 0.71 1.49
N ILE A 300 19.36 0.49 0.18
CA ILE A 300 18.63 1.28 -0.81
C ILE A 300 17.35 0.56 -1.19
N ARG A 301 16.20 1.14 -0.86
CA ARG A 301 14.87 0.62 -1.17
C ARG A 301 14.26 1.41 -2.33
N PHE A 302 13.91 0.70 -3.39
CA PHE A 302 13.17 1.21 -4.53
C PHE A 302 11.68 0.93 -4.35
N LYS A 303 10.88 1.98 -4.49
CA LYS A 303 9.43 1.94 -4.41
C LYS A 303 8.83 2.21 -5.77
N SER A 304 7.89 1.37 -6.17
CA SER A 304 7.16 1.47 -7.42
C SER A 304 5.66 1.43 -7.19
N GLY A 305 4.90 1.84 -8.20
CA GLY A 305 3.45 1.65 -8.19
C GLY A 305 3.04 0.19 -8.41
N PRO A 306 1.75 -0.12 -8.21
CA PRO A 306 1.18 -1.41 -8.60
C PRO A 306 1.49 -1.74 -10.07
N PRO A 307 1.72 -3.01 -10.46
CA PRO A 307 1.67 -4.23 -9.66
C PRO A 307 3.02 -4.63 -9.01
N TYR A 308 3.98 -3.71 -8.96
CA TYR A 308 5.34 -4.04 -8.53
C TYR A 308 5.53 -3.89 -7.02
N GLU A 309 6.16 -4.88 -6.41
CA GLU A 309 6.62 -4.81 -5.02
C GLU A 309 7.90 -3.97 -4.88
N ASP A 310 8.06 -3.37 -3.71
CA ASP A 310 9.29 -2.68 -3.34
C ASP A 310 10.46 -3.68 -3.32
N ILE A 311 11.62 -3.24 -3.81
CA ILE A 311 12.87 -4.03 -3.77
C ILE A 311 13.95 -3.27 -3.04
N ALA A 312 14.83 -3.96 -2.32
CA ALA A 312 15.95 -3.34 -1.62
C ALA A 312 17.26 -4.07 -1.85
N PHE A 313 18.35 -3.32 -1.76
CA PHE A 313 19.71 -3.82 -1.89
C PHE A 313 20.61 -3.24 -0.80
N LYS A 314 21.50 -4.08 -0.27
CA LYS A 314 22.57 -3.64 0.62
C LYS A 314 23.69 -2.99 -0.22
N VAL A 315 24.02 -1.75 0.10
CA VAL A 315 25.06 -0.93 -0.55
C VAL A 315 26.03 -0.38 0.49
N VAL A 316 27.19 0.09 0.06
CA VAL A 316 28.17 0.75 0.94
C VAL A 316 27.67 2.14 1.32
N ASN A 317 27.72 2.47 2.61
CA ASN A 317 27.30 3.76 3.15
C ASN A 317 28.41 4.80 3.02
N ARG A 318 28.57 5.37 1.82
CA ARG A 318 29.50 6.47 1.53
C ARG A 318 28.79 7.59 0.78
N GLU A 319 29.33 8.80 0.86
CA GLU A 319 28.75 9.95 0.16
C GLU A 319 28.84 9.78 -1.37
N TRP A 320 27.74 10.07 -2.05
CA TRP A 320 27.65 9.92 -3.51
C TRP A 320 28.06 11.20 -4.23
N GLU A 321 28.63 11.02 -5.40
CA GLU A 321 28.87 12.10 -6.33
C GLU A 321 27.60 12.38 -7.15
N THR A 322 26.99 13.55 -6.92
CA THR A 322 25.72 13.95 -7.55
C THR A 322 25.91 14.69 -8.88
N LEU A 323 27.16 14.89 -9.31
CA LEU A 323 27.48 15.59 -10.54
C LEU A 323 27.27 14.68 -11.76
N HIS A 324 26.39 15.09 -12.67
CA HIS A 324 26.14 14.39 -13.93
C HIS A 324 27.40 14.18 -14.78
N LYS A 325 28.37 15.11 -14.71
CA LYS A 325 29.66 14.99 -15.42
C LYS A 325 30.48 13.78 -14.97
N ASN A 326 30.28 13.32 -13.73
CA ASN A 326 31.05 12.23 -13.12
C ASN A 326 30.26 10.92 -13.14
N GLY A 327 29.26 10.81 -14.02
CA GLY A 327 28.51 9.58 -14.26
C GLY A 327 27.25 9.42 -13.42
N TYR A 328 26.85 10.44 -12.64
CA TYR A 328 25.56 10.42 -11.94
C TYR A 328 24.40 10.42 -12.94
N LYS A 329 23.49 9.47 -12.79
CA LYS A 329 22.30 9.34 -13.64
C LYS A 329 21.12 8.88 -12.78
N CYS A 330 20.02 9.62 -12.81
CA CYS A 330 18.78 9.22 -12.15
C CYS A 330 17.62 9.57 -13.08
N GLN A 331 17.17 8.59 -13.87
CA GLN A 331 16.10 8.79 -14.85
C GLN A 331 15.17 7.59 -14.98
N PHE A 332 13.91 7.86 -15.29
CA PHE A 332 12.93 6.84 -15.65
C PHE A 332 12.46 7.07 -17.09
N GLN A 333 12.74 6.14 -17.99
CA GLN A 333 12.37 6.23 -19.40
C GLN A 333 12.00 4.84 -19.93
N ASN A 334 10.91 4.75 -20.70
CA ASN A 334 10.46 3.51 -21.35
C ASN A 334 10.33 2.30 -20.39
N GLY A 335 9.81 2.54 -19.19
CA GLY A 335 9.69 1.49 -18.17
C GLY A 335 11.02 1.08 -17.54
N VAL A 336 12.13 1.77 -17.81
CA VAL A 336 13.44 1.49 -17.20
C VAL A 336 13.81 2.61 -16.23
N PHE A 337 13.99 2.26 -14.97
CA PHE A 337 14.55 3.12 -13.94
C PHE A 337 16.06 2.92 -13.87
N GLN A 338 16.81 3.98 -14.15
CA GLN A 338 18.27 3.98 -14.14
C GLN A 338 18.76 4.87 -13.01
N LEU A 339 19.48 4.28 -12.05
CA LEU A 339 20.17 4.97 -10.98
C LEU A 339 21.64 4.58 -10.98
N TRP A 340 22.49 5.47 -11.47
CA TRP A 340 23.94 5.29 -11.51
C TRP A 340 24.59 6.35 -10.65
N PHE A 341 25.49 5.93 -9.78
CA PHE A 341 26.26 6.86 -8.95
C PHE A 341 27.63 6.26 -8.61
N MET A 342 28.58 7.16 -8.42
CA MET A 342 29.91 6.87 -7.93
C MET A 342 30.06 7.46 -6.53
N PHE A 343 30.92 6.89 -5.71
CA PHE A 343 31.28 7.46 -4.42
C PHE A 343 32.26 8.61 -4.58
N LYS A 344 32.10 9.64 -3.76
CA LYS A 344 33.05 10.76 -3.73
C LYS A 344 34.43 10.28 -3.35
N LYS A 345 35.43 10.71 -4.11
CA LYS A 345 36.85 10.50 -3.78
C LYS A 345 37.35 11.70 -2.99
N TYR A 346 37.63 11.51 -1.71
CA TYR A 346 38.29 12.54 -0.91
C TYR A 346 39.80 12.49 -1.17
N ARG A 347 40.35 13.57 -1.73
CA ARG A 347 41.80 13.77 -1.75
C ARG A 347 42.21 14.38 -0.43
N TYR A 348 43.00 13.64 0.33
CA TYR A 348 43.68 14.19 1.49
C TYR A 348 44.63 15.32 1.03
N ARG A 349 44.37 16.54 1.47
CA ARG A 349 45.28 17.68 1.35
C ARG A 349 46.04 17.81 2.66
N ARG A 350 47.37 17.79 2.58
CA ARG A 350 48.26 18.03 3.73
C ARG A 350 48.38 19.51 4.02
#